data_AF-A0A1B7N6N7-F1
#
_entry.id   AF-A0A1B7N6N7-F1
#
_cell.length_a   1.000
_cell.length_b   1.000
_cell.length_c   1.000
_cell.angle_alpha   90.00
_cell.angle_beta   90.00
_cell.angle_gamma   90.00
#
_symmetry.space_group_name_H-M   'P 1'
#
loop_
_entity.id
_entity.type
_entity.pdbx_description
1 polymer ?
#
loop_
_entity_poly.entity_id
_entity_poly.type
_entity_poly.pdbx_seq_one_letter_code
_entity_poly.pdbx_strand_id
1 'polypeptide(L)' 'LDACPTEVIRRFISRSWRLMSAYRLGLMGKAAEWAVQKQKRHRQVSQRAMMSIEAVLWENLD' A
#
# COMPACT_ATOMS: atom_id res chain seq x y z
N LEU A 1 19.50 14.63 -18.09
CA LEU A 1 18.34 14.76 -17.19
C LEU A 1 17.11 13.96 -17.67
N ASP A 2 17.05 13.53 -18.94
CA ASP A 2 15.88 12.85 -19.53
C ASP A 2 15.93 11.31 -19.56
N ALA A 3 16.82 10.68 -18.79
CA ALA A 3 16.92 9.22 -18.78
C ALA A 3 15.67 8.53 -18.21
N CYS A 4 14.85 9.26 -17.45
CA CYS A 4 13.62 8.75 -16.86
C CYS A 4 12.52 9.82 -16.97
N PRO A 5 11.40 9.52 -17.65
CA PRO A 5 10.29 10.46 -17.73
C PRO A 5 9.81 10.88 -16.35
N THR A 6 9.49 12.17 -16.19
CA THR A 6 8.96 12.73 -14.94
C THR A 6 7.76 11.95 -14.40
N GLU A 7 6.94 11.40 -15.27
CA GLU A 7 5.80 10.55 -14.89
C GLU A 7 6.23 9.26 -14.19
N VAL A 8 7.30 8.61 -14.65
CA VAL A 8 7.84 7.39 -14.04
C VAL A 8 8.34 7.70 -12.63
N ILE A 9 9.08 8.80 -12.46
CA ILE A 9 9.55 9.27 -11.15
C ILE A 9 8.36 9.54 -10.21
N ARG A 10 7.34 10.27 -10.68
CA ARG A 10 6.13 10.57 -9.90
C ARG A 10 5.38 9.31 -9.50
N ARG A 11 5.26 8.33 -10.41
CA ARG A 11 4.58 7.06 -10.14
C ARG A 11 5.35 6.21 -9.14
N PHE A 12 6.68 6.17 -9.24
CA PHE A 12 7.54 5.49 -8.28
C PHE A 12 7.39 6.09 -6.88
N ILE A 13 7.60 7.40 -6.73
CA ILE A 13 7.49 8.10 -5.44
C ILE A 13 6.09 7.86 -4.84
N SER A 14 5.03 8.01 -5.63
CA SER A 14 3.66 7.81 -5.15
C SER A 14 3.40 6.38 -4.67
N ARG A 15 3.92 5.36 -5.39
CA ARG A 15 3.82 3.95 -4.97
C ARG A 15 4.59 3.69 -3.69
N SER A 16 5.81 4.23 -3.57
CA SER A 16 6.64 4.10 -2.38
C SER A 16 5.97 4.73 -1.15
N TRP A 17 5.36 5.91 -1.28
CA TRP A 17 4.60 6.53 -0.20
C TRP A 17 3.43 5.68 0.31
N ARG A 18 2.68 5.05 -0.61
CA ARG A 18 1.56 4.17 -0.24
C ARG A 18 2.04 2.90 0.45
N LEU A 19 3.15 2.30 -0.01
CA LEU A 19 3.78 1.16 0.66
C LEU A 19 4.27 1.53 2.06
N MET A 20 4.94 2.67 2.23
CA MET A 20 5.36 3.14 3.55
C MET A 20 4.18 3.42 4.48
N SER A 21 3.06 3.90 3.94
CA SER A 21 1.81 4.01 4.71
C SER A 21 1.27 2.65 5.15
N ALA A 22 1.35 1.62 4.30
CA ALA A 22 0.90 0.27 4.64
C ALA A 22 1.78 -0.35 5.73
N TYR A 23 3.11 -0.22 5.61
CA TYR A 23 4.08 -0.70 6.61
C TYR A 23 3.92 -0.01 7.96
N ARG A 24 3.73 1.32 7.97
CA ARG A 24 3.47 2.08 9.21
C ARG A 24 2.21 1.64 9.95
N LEU A 25 1.30 0.95 9.25
CA LEU A 25 0.06 0.43 9.80
C LEU A 25 0.13 -1.09 10.03
N GLY A 26 1.31 -1.72 9.94
CA GLY A 26 1.52 -3.12 10.30
C GLY A 26 1.45 -4.13 9.16
N LEU A 27 1.03 -3.76 7.95
CA LEU A 27 0.99 -4.71 6.84
C LEU A 27 2.37 -5.04 6.33
N MET A 28 2.59 -6.32 6.01
CA MET A 28 3.82 -6.79 5.39
C MET A 28 3.53 -7.58 4.11
N GLY A 29 4.57 -7.76 3.30
CA GLY A 29 4.56 -8.64 2.12
C GLY A 29 3.34 -8.43 1.20
N LYS A 30 2.66 -9.54 0.88
CA LYS A 30 1.51 -9.56 -0.04
C LYS A 30 0.31 -8.75 0.48
N ALA A 31 0.13 -8.64 1.79
CA ALA A 31 -0.97 -7.87 2.37
C ALA A 31 -0.78 -6.37 2.13
N ALA A 32 0.45 -5.86 2.30
CA ALA A 32 0.79 -4.48 1.98
C ALA A 32 0.59 -4.18 0.49
N GLU A 33 1.04 -5.08 -0.38
CA GLU A 33 0.86 -4.93 -1.83
C GLU A 33 -0.62 -4.91 -2.24
N TRP A 34 -1.42 -5.83 -1.70
CA TRP A 34 -2.86 -5.90 -1.96
C TRP A 34 -3.59 -4.64 -1.51
N ALA A 35 -3.28 -4.14 -0.31
CA ALA A 35 -3.88 -2.92 0.23
C ALA A 35 -3.56 -1.69 -0.66
N VAL A 36 -2.31 -1.56 -1.10
CA VAL A 36 -1.87 -0.48 -1.99
C VAL A 36 -2.53 -0.57 -3.37
N GLN A 37 -2.78 -1.77 -3.89
CA GLN A 37 -3.44 -1.98 -5.18
C GLN A 37 -4.94 -1.65 -5.13
N LYS A 38 -5.62 -1.99 -4.04
CA LYS A 38 -7.05 -1.69 -3.86
C LYS A 38 -7.32 -0.22 -3.63
N GLN A 39 -6.38 0.50 -3.02
CA GLN A 39 -6.54 1.94 -2.81
C GLN A 39 -6.05 2.80 -3.97
N LYS A 40 -7.01 3.22 -4.79
CA LYS A 40 -6.75 4.05 -5.97
C LYS A 40 -6.77 5.56 -5.68
N ARG A 41 -7.46 6.03 -4.63
CA ARG A 41 -7.80 7.46 -4.45
C ARG A 41 -7.02 8.24 -3.38
N HIS A 42 -6.54 7.63 -2.30
CA HIS A 42 -5.81 8.33 -1.23
C HIS A 42 -4.33 7.94 -1.20
N ARG A 43 -3.46 8.89 -0.82
CA ARG A 43 -2.02 8.67 -0.63
C ARG A 43 -1.69 7.84 0.63
N GLN A 44 -2.70 7.42 1.38
CA GLN A 44 -2.57 6.72 2.65
C GLN A 44 -3.58 5.59 2.73
N VAL A 45 -3.11 4.42 3.19
CA VAL A 45 -3.96 3.26 3.47
C VAL A 45 -4.97 3.62 4.57
N SER A 46 -6.27 3.60 4.25
CA SER A 46 -7.36 3.71 5.22
C SER A 46 -7.20 2.68 6.33
N GLN A 47 -7.15 3.17 7.57
CA GLN A 47 -7.07 2.37 8.79
C GLN A 47 -8.30 1.46 8.98
N ARG A 48 -9.45 1.84 8.40
CA ARG A 48 -10.64 0.97 8.40
C ARG A 48 -10.50 -0.21 7.44
N ALA A 49 -9.96 0.05 6.25
CA ALA A 49 -9.63 -1.02 5.31
C ALA A 49 -8.52 -1.94 5.86
N MET A 50 -7.60 -1.39 6.68
CA MET A 50 -6.57 -2.14 7.39
C MET A 50 -7.17 -3.21 8.30
N MET A 51 -8.04 -2.79 9.23
CA MET A 51 -8.65 -3.70 10.21
C MET A 51 -9.42 -4.83 9.54
N SER A 52 -10.07 -4.56 8.40
CA SER A 52 -10.76 -5.61 7.63
C SER A 52 -9.80 -6.61 6.97
N ILE A 53 -8.59 -6.19 6.59
CA ILE A 53 -7.58 -7.09 6.00
C ILE A 53 -6.90 -7.93 7.09
N GLU A 54 -6.53 -7.31 8.21
CA GLU A 54 -5.96 -8.04 9.35
C GLU A 54 -6.94 -9.09 9.87
N ALA A 55 -8.21 -8.75 10.07
CA ALA A 55 -9.23 -9.71 10.52
C ALA A 55 -9.29 -10.96 9.63
N VAL A 56 -9.30 -10.77 8.30
CA VAL A 56 -9.29 -11.90 7.35
C VAL A 56 -7.98 -12.70 7.42
N LEU A 57 -6.82 -12.04 7.56
CA LEU A 57 -5.54 -12.74 7.62
C LEU A 57 -5.38 -13.58 8.90
N TRP A 58 -5.89 -13.10 10.04
CA TRP A 58 -5.88 -13.82 11.30
C TRP A 58 -6.91 -14.96 11.34
N GLU A 59 -8.11 -14.77 10.79
CA GLU A 59 -9.11 -15.86 10.64
C GLU A 59 -8.67 -17.02 9.75
N ASN A 60 -7.68 -16.82 8.87
CA ASN A 60 -7.15 -17.87 7.99
C ASN A 60 -5.84 -18.51 8.52
N LEU A 61 -5.43 -18.14 9.74
CA LEU A 61 -4.26 -18.68 10.44
C LEU A 61 -4.63 -19.47 11.70
N ASP A 62 -5.92 -19.51 12.07
CA ASP A 62 -6.53 -20.39 13.07
C ASP A 62 -7.25 -21.57 12.38
#